data_AF-A0A7S1G9D9-F1
#
_entry.id   AF-A0A7S1G9D9-F1
#
_cell.length_a   1.000
_cell.length_b   1.000
_cell.length_c   1.000
_cell.angle_alpha   90.00
_cell.angle_beta   90.00
_cell.angle_gamma   90.00
#
_symmetry.space_group_name_H-M   'P 1'
#
loop_
_entity.id
_entity.type
_entity.pdbx_description
1 polymer ?
#
loop_
_entity_poly.entity_id
_entity_poly.type
_entity_poly.pdbx_seq_one_letter_code
_entity_poly.pdbx_strand_id
1 'polypeptide(L)'
;FLDGVVFWQPFHALLLTGVLGGRAANATAIMSAAAVLTAVLEVPSGVLADLWGRKNTLVVGSFAFVGANFTLFMATAWLGGGDADGGGVAPAAWALLAARALLQATGESLFSGTNDALLYDTLLEEEEALSRPAVDAAAKADVDAAARVAADTRFKALTARHSMM
;
A
#
# COMPACT_ATOMS: atom_id res chain seq x y z
N PHE A 1 11.39 5.20 2.89
CA PHE A 1 12.64 5.38 2.11
C PHE A 1 12.67 4.48 0.87
N LEU A 2 12.27 3.20 0.94
CA LEU A 2 12.22 2.31 -0.24
C LEU A 2 10.86 2.25 -0.96
N ASP A 3 9.77 2.70 -0.32
CA ASP A 3 8.40 2.60 -0.86
C ASP A 3 8.18 3.40 -2.17
N GLY A 4 8.88 4.54 -2.32
CA GLY A 4 8.85 5.35 -3.55
C GLY A 4 9.92 4.99 -4.58
N VAL A 5 10.87 4.12 -4.24
CA VAL A 5 11.80 3.57 -5.22
C VAL A 5 11.07 2.39 -5.84
N VAL A 6 10.47 2.59 -7.00
CA VAL A 6 9.77 1.53 -7.75
C VAL A 6 10.80 0.57 -8.37
N PHE A 7 11.67 0.04 -7.50
CA PHE A 7 12.83 -0.79 -7.79
C PHE A 7 12.44 -2.01 -8.59
N TRP A 8 11.20 -2.48 -8.44
CA TRP A 8 10.67 -3.61 -9.18
C TRP A 8 10.46 -3.36 -10.68
N GLN A 9 10.12 -2.13 -11.10
CA GLN A 9 9.76 -1.84 -12.51
C GLN A 9 10.92 -2.10 -13.49
N PRO A 10 12.18 -1.71 -13.21
CA PRO A 10 13.32 -2.05 -14.06
C PRO A 10 13.55 -3.57 -14.20
N PHE A 11 13.47 -4.34 -13.10
CA PHE A 11 13.61 -5.80 -13.16
C PHE A 11 12.50 -6.42 -13.97
N HIS A 12 11.28 -5.90 -13.82
CA HIS A 12 10.13 -6.37 -14.54
C HIS A 12 10.24 -6.10 -16.05
N ALA A 13 10.73 -4.92 -16.45
CA ALA A 13 11.01 -4.60 -17.85
C ALA A 13 12.09 -5.52 -18.47
N LEU A 14 13.16 -5.82 -17.72
CA LEU A 14 14.20 -6.75 -18.15
C LEU A 14 13.67 -8.18 -18.28
N LEU A 15 12.88 -8.64 -17.31
CA LEU A 15 12.23 -9.95 -17.35
C LEU A 15 11.32 -10.09 -18.57
N LEU A 16 10.45 -9.12 -18.82
CA LEU A 16 9.55 -9.12 -19.98
C LEU A 16 10.33 -9.09 -21.29
N THR A 17 11.42 -8.33 -21.36
CA THR A 17 12.27 -8.29 -22.56
C THR A 17 12.90 -9.66 -22.81
N GLY A 18 13.38 -10.35 -21.78
CA GLY A 18 13.90 -11.72 -21.89
C GLY A 18 12.84 -12.73 -22.35
N VAL A 19 11.63 -12.63 -21.80
CA VAL A 19 10.52 -13.55 -22.10
C VAL A 19 9.94 -13.34 -23.50
N LEU A 20 9.98 -12.12 -24.01
CA LEU A 20 9.36 -11.72 -25.29
C LEU A 20 10.36 -11.71 -26.46
N GLY A 21 11.39 -12.55 -26.41
CA GLY A 21 12.36 -12.74 -27.50
C GLY A 21 13.37 -11.59 -27.65
N GLY A 22 13.76 -10.95 -26.54
CA GLY A 22 14.83 -9.95 -26.51
C GLY A 22 14.46 -8.56 -27.07
N ARG A 23 13.20 -8.34 -27.46
CA ARG A 23 12.77 -7.07 -28.07
C ARG A 23 12.14 -6.15 -27.02
N ALA A 24 12.78 -5.01 -26.76
CA ALA A 24 12.29 -3.99 -25.83
C ALA A 24 10.87 -3.49 -26.18
N ALA A 25 10.53 -3.43 -27.48
CA ALA A 25 9.20 -3.01 -27.95
C ALA A 25 8.05 -3.89 -27.44
N ASN A 26 8.29 -5.19 -27.27
CA ASN A 26 7.24 -6.11 -26.79
C ASN A 26 6.99 -5.91 -25.29
N ALA A 27 8.06 -5.71 -24.51
CA ALA A 27 7.97 -5.43 -23.09
C ALA A 27 7.23 -4.11 -22.83
N THR A 28 7.57 -3.05 -23.56
CA THR A 28 6.91 -1.75 -23.42
C THR A 28 5.45 -1.77 -23.87
N ALA A 29 5.09 -2.60 -24.86
CA ALA A 29 3.69 -2.77 -25.26
C ALA A 29 2.81 -3.33 -24.13
N ILE A 30 3.28 -4.35 -23.40
CA ILE A 30 2.54 -4.90 -22.25
C ILE A 30 2.49 -3.90 -21.09
N MET A 31 3.59 -3.20 -20.81
CA MET A 31 3.63 -2.21 -19.74
C MET A 31 2.72 -1.00 -20.03
N SER A 32 2.70 -0.51 -21.26
CA SER A 32 1.81 0.58 -21.67
C SER A 32 0.34 0.17 -21.65
N ALA A 33 0.02 -1.07 -22.06
CA ALA A 33 -1.33 -1.60 -21.94
C ALA A 33 -1.80 -1.64 -20.47
N ALA A 34 -0.95 -2.11 -19.55
CA ALA A 34 -1.25 -2.09 -18.12
C ALA A 34 -1.50 -0.66 -17.63
N ALA A 35 -0.64 0.29 -17.96
CA ALA A 35 -0.79 1.69 -17.54
C ALA A 35 -2.09 2.35 -18.05
N VAL A 36 -2.47 2.10 -19.31
CA VAL A 36 -3.73 2.59 -19.87
C VAL A 36 -4.92 1.95 -19.17
N LEU A 37 -4.87 0.64 -18.92
CA LEU A 37 -5.92 -0.06 -18.19
C LEU A 37 -6.05 0.47 -16.76
N THR A 38 -4.94 0.73 -16.05
CA THR A 38 -4.96 1.30 -14.70
C THR A 38 -5.65 2.67 -14.71
N ALA A 39 -5.31 3.53 -15.66
CA ALA A 39 -5.91 4.86 -15.79
C ALA A 39 -7.43 4.78 -16.08
N VAL A 40 -7.86 3.82 -16.91
CA VAL A 40 -9.30 3.60 -17.19
C VAL A 40 -10.02 3.04 -15.96
N LEU A 41 -9.37 2.18 -15.20
CA LEU A 41 -9.96 1.50 -14.04
C LEU A 41 -9.96 2.34 -12.76
N GLU A 42 -9.28 3.48 -12.72
CA GLU A 42 -9.22 4.34 -11.52
C GLU A 42 -10.59 4.88 -11.09
N VAL A 43 -11.33 5.47 -12.02
CA VAL A 43 -12.66 6.02 -11.71
C VAL A 43 -13.61 4.92 -11.20
N PRO A 44 -13.75 3.76 -11.88
CA PRO A 44 -14.63 2.71 -11.38
C PRO A 44 -14.13 2.03 -10.10
N SER A 45 -12.82 1.91 -9.87
CA SER A 45 -12.30 1.35 -8.62
C SER A 45 -12.56 2.25 -7.43
N GLY A 46 -12.49 3.58 -7.60
CA GLY A 46 -12.87 4.54 -6.57
C GLY A 46 -14.34 4.41 -6.17
N VAL A 47 -15.25 4.37 -7.15
CA VAL A 47 -16.69 4.16 -6.89
C VAL A 47 -16.93 2.82 -6.18
N LEU A 48 -16.23 1.76 -6.58
CA LEU A 48 -16.34 0.46 -5.93
C LEU A 48 -15.86 0.50 -4.46
N ALA A 49 -14.77 1.21 -4.18
CA ALA A 49 -14.25 1.41 -2.82
C ALA A 49 -15.25 2.12 -1.91
N ASP A 50 -15.93 3.13 -2.43
CA ASP A 50 -16.89 3.91 -1.66
C ASP A 50 -18.19 3.13 -1.40
N LEU A 51 -18.64 2.28 -2.34
CA LEU A 51 -19.88 1.52 -2.21
C LEU A 51 -19.73 0.19 -1.46
N TRP A 52 -18.64 -0.54 -1.68
CA TRP A 52 -18.42 -1.87 -1.11
C TRP A 52 -17.57 -1.86 0.16
N GLY A 53 -16.92 -0.73 0.43
CA GLY A 53 -16.05 -0.52 1.57
C GLY A 53 -14.57 -0.71 1.21
N ARG A 54 -13.75 0.24 1.67
CA ARG A 54 -12.32 0.35 1.34
C ARG A 54 -11.52 -0.93 1.66
N LYS A 55 -11.74 -1.52 2.83
CA LYS A 55 -11.01 -2.73 3.27
C LYS A 55 -11.24 -3.93 2.34
N ASN A 56 -12.47 -4.15 1.89
CA ASN A 56 -12.80 -5.26 1.00
C ASN A 56 -12.17 -5.06 -0.38
N THR A 57 -12.20 -3.83 -0.88
CA THR A 57 -11.56 -3.43 -2.13
C THR A 57 -10.06 -3.71 -2.14
N LEU A 58 -9.35 -3.40 -1.05
CA LEU A 58 -7.92 -3.72 -0.91
C LEU A 58 -7.64 -5.23 -0.90
N VAL A 59 -8.51 -6.02 -0.25
CA VAL A 59 -8.37 -7.50 -0.25
C VAL A 59 -8.54 -8.05 -1.67
N VAL A 60 -9.54 -7.59 -2.42
CA VAL A 60 -9.75 -7.99 -3.81
C VAL A 60 -8.58 -7.56 -4.70
N GLY A 61 -8.09 -6.32 -4.52
CA GLY A 61 -6.88 -5.84 -5.21
C GLY A 61 -5.66 -6.73 -4.93
N SER A 62 -5.53 -7.23 -3.71
CA SER A 62 -4.43 -8.12 -3.32
C SER A 62 -4.50 -9.45 -4.08
N PHE A 63 -5.70 -10.02 -4.22
CA PHE A 63 -5.90 -11.22 -5.04
C PHE A 63 -5.64 -10.96 -6.53
N ALA A 64 -6.00 -9.78 -7.05
CA ALA A 64 -5.68 -9.41 -8.42
C ALA A 64 -4.16 -9.35 -8.66
N PHE A 65 -3.39 -8.78 -7.72
CA PHE A 65 -1.93 -8.80 -7.77
C PHE A 65 -1.35 -10.21 -7.72
N VAL A 66 -1.87 -11.08 -6.86
CA VAL A 66 -1.45 -12.50 -6.82
C VAL A 66 -1.71 -13.17 -8.17
N GLY A 67 -2.89 -12.96 -8.76
CA GLY A 67 -3.25 -13.46 -10.08
C GLY A 67 -2.33 -12.92 -11.19
N ALA A 68 -1.97 -11.64 -11.15
CA ALA A 68 -1.04 -11.02 -12.09
C ALA A 68 0.37 -11.65 -12.02
N ASN A 69 0.87 -11.90 -10.80
CA ASN A 69 2.17 -12.56 -10.62
C ASN A 69 2.11 -14.04 -11.01
N PHE A 70 1.00 -14.73 -10.75
CA PHE A 70 0.80 -16.11 -11.17
C PHE A 70 0.75 -16.25 -12.70
N THR A 71 0.02 -15.38 -13.39
CA THR A 71 -0.04 -15.35 -14.86
C THR A 71 1.30 -14.98 -15.48
N LEU A 72 2.07 -14.09 -14.85
CA LEU A 72 3.47 -13.85 -15.23
C LEU A 72 4.30 -15.13 -15.13
N PHE A 73 4.25 -15.81 -13.99
CA PHE A 73 4.98 -17.06 -13.79
C PHE A 73 4.60 -18.14 -14.80
N MET A 74 3.31 -18.29 -15.13
CA MET A 74 2.86 -19.22 -16.18
C MET A 74 3.41 -18.85 -17.56
N ALA A 75 3.43 -17.56 -17.90
CA ALA A 75 3.97 -17.08 -19.17
C ALA A 75 5.49 -17.27 -19.29
N THR A 76 6.23 -17.18 -18.17
CA THR A 76 7.69 -17.29 -18.18
C THR A 76 8.23 -18.71 -17.97
N ALA A 77 7.67 -19.45 -17.01
CA ALA A 77 8.22 -20.74 -16.56
C ALA A 77 7.57 -21.94 -17.27
N TRP A 78 6.34 -21.82 -17.76
CA TRP A 78 5.56 -22.96 -18.26
C TRP A 78 5.46 -23.01 -19.80
N LEU A 79 5.37 -21.85 -20.45
CA LEU A 79 5.22 -21.77 -21.91
C LEU A 79 6.53 -21.53 -22.68
N GLY A 80 7.65 -21.34 -21.97
CA GLY A 80 8.94 -20.99 -22.56
C GLY A 80 8.91 -19.56 -23.11
N GLY A 81 9.69 -18.67 -22.51
CA GLY A 81 9.98 -17.37 -23.14
C GLY A 81 10.49 -17.60 -24.57
N GLY A 82 10.00 -16.78 -25.51
CA GLY A 82 10.19 -17.00 -26.95
C GLY A 82 11.64 -17.31 -27.31
N ASP A 83 11.83 -18.25 -28.24
CA ASP A 83 13.14 -18.70 -28.70
C ASP A 83 14.07 -17.50 -28.89
N ALA A 84 15.25 -17.55 -28.26
CA ALA A 84 16.28 -16.52 -28.32
C ALA A 84 16.76 -16.21 -29.76
N ASP A 85 16.35 -17.03 -30.73
CA ASP A 85 16.72 -16.97 -32.15
C ASP A 85 15.69 -16.23 -33.04
N GLY A 86 14.76 -15.47 -32.46
CA GLY A 86 13.80 -14.66 -33.23
C GLY A 86 12.54 -15.41 -33.65
N GLY A 87 12.30 -16.60 -33.10
CA GLY A 87 11.01 -17.27 -33.13
C GLY A 87 9.98 -16.45 -32.36
N GLY A 88 8.90 -16.04 -33.02
CA GLY A 88 7.86 -15.22 -32.42
C GLY A 88 7.32 -15.81 -31.11
N VAL A 89 6.88 -14.95 -30.21
CA VAL A 89 6.28 -15.37 -28.93
C VAL A 89 5.00 -16.16 -29.21
N ALA A 90 4.84 -17.32 -28.57
CA ALA A 90 3.65 -18.15 -28.73
C ALA A 90 2.36 -17.35 -28.44
N PRO A 91 1.28 -17.52 -29.21
CA PRO A 91 0.01 -16.80 -28.98
C PRO A 91 -0.53 -16.97 -27.56
N ALA A 92 -0.30 -18.13 -26.94
CA ALA A 92 -0.69 -18.41 -25.56
C ALA A 92 0.05 -17.52 -24.54
N ALA A 93 1.33 -17.22 -24.76
CA ALA A 93 2.09 -16.33 -23.88
C ALA A 93 1.62 -14.88 -23.99
N TRP A 94 1.29 -14.40 -25.19
CA TRP A 94 0.65 -13.09 -25.37
C TRP A 94 -0.69 -13.00 -24.64
N ALA A 95 -1.53 -14.02 -24.71
CA ALA A 95 -2.81 -14.06 -24.00
C ALA A 95 -2.63 -13.99 -22.47
N LEU A 96 -1.66 -14.74 -21.93
CA LEU A 96 -1.35 -14.68 -20.50
C LEU A 96 -0.76 -13.34 -20.07
N LEU A 97 0.05 -12.70 -20.91
CA LEU A 97 0.61 -11.37 -20.63
C LEU A 97 -0.44 -10.26 -20.72
N ALA A 98 -1.42 -10.39 -21.61
CA ALA A 98 -2.58 -9.51 -21.65
C ALA A 98 -3.46 -9.71 -20.40
N ALA A 99 -3.74 -10.95 -20.01
CA ALA A 99 -4.46 -11.27 -18.78
C ALA A 99 -3.73 -10.72 -17.55
N ARG A 100 -2.40 -10.87 -17.51
CA ARG A 100 -1.53 -10.28 -16.50
C ARG A 100 -1.69 -8.76 -16.45
N ALA A 101 -1.63 -8.07 -17.59
CA ALA A 101 -1.75 -6.62 -17.66
C ALA A 101 -3.09 -6.13 -17.09
N LEU A 102 -4.19 -6.84 -17.40
CA LEU A 102 -5.51 -6.55 -16.86
C LEU A 102 -5.59 -6.77 -15.35
N LEU A 103 -5.06 -7.90 -14.85
CA LEU A 103 -5.04 -8.21 -13.43
C LEU A 103 -4.16 -7.24 -12.64
N GLN A 104 -3.01 -6.86 -13.19
CA GLN A 104 -2.11 -5.86 -12.62
C GLN A 104 -2.82 -4.51 -12.53
N ALA A 105 -3.42 -4.05 -13.63
CA ALA A 105 -4.13 -2.78 -13.68
C ALA A 105 -5.30 -2.73 -12.70
N THR A 106 -6.05 -3.83 -12.59
CA THR A 106 -7.13 -3.96 -11.60
C THR A 106 -6.58 -3.90 -10.17
N GLY A 107 -5.48 -4.58 -9.87
CA GLY A 107 -4.84 -4.50 -8.56
C GLY A 107 -4.36 -3.10 -8.21
N GLU A 108 -3.67 -2.44 -9.15
CA GLU A 108 -3.13 -1.09 -8.99
C GLU A 108 -4.25 -0.06 -8.76
N SER A 109 -5.31 -0.08 -9.58
CA SER A 109 -6.41 0.87 -9.45
C SER A 109 -7.22 0.67 -8.16
N LEU A 110 -7.35 -0.56 -7.66
CA LEU A 110 -8.02 -0.84 -6.40
C LEU A 110 -7.19 -0.40 -5.18
N PHE A 111 -5.86 -0.31 -5.31
CA PHE A 111 -4.96 0.11 -4.23
C PHE A 111 -4.72 1.62 -4.19
N SER A 112 -4.43 2.22 -5.34
CA SER A 112 -3.92 3.59 -5.51
C SER A 112 -4.70 4.63 -4.70
N GLY A 113 -6.01 4.80 -4.95
CA GLY A 113 -6.84 5.74 -4.18
C GLY A 113 -7.38 5.20 -2.86
N THR A 114 -7.61 3.88 -2.77
CA THR A 114 -8.29 3.27 -1.61
C THR A 114 -7.42 3.26 -0.35
N ASN A 115 -6.11 3.05 -0.51
CA ASN A 115 -5.19 2.94 0.61
C ASN A 115 -5.05 4.28 1.35
N ASP A 116 -4.84 5.36 0.60
CA ASP A 116 -4.71 6.71 1.18
C ASP A 116 -5.98 7.16 1.87
N ALA A 117 -7.14 6.84 1.29
CA ALA A 117 -8.42 7.19 1.88
C ALA A 117 -8.71 6.38 3.15
N LEU A 118 -8.32 5.10 3.21
CA LEU A 118 -8.42 4.29 4.43
C LEU A 118 -7.51 4.83 5.53
N LEU A 119 -6.29 5.25 5.18
CA LEU A 119 -5.37 5.87 6.13
C LEU A 119 -5.95 7.18 6.68
N TYR A 120 -6.51 8.02 5.81
CA TYR A 120 -7.14 9.26 6.21
C TYR A 120 -8.31 9.03 7.18
N ASP A 121 -9.20 8.08 6.87
CA ASP A 121 -10.33 7.73 7.73
C ASP A 121 -9.84 7.23 9.10
N THR A 122 -8.77 6.43 9.12
CA THR A 122 -8.16 5.93 10.37
C THR A 122 -7.58 7.07 11.23
N LEU A 123 -6.90 8.04 10.61
CA LEU A 123 -6.35 9.19 11.31
C LEU A 123 -7.45 10.08 11.91
N LEU A 124 -8.56 10.24 11.19
CA LEU A 124 -9.71 11.01 11.67
C LEU A 124 -10.35 10.34 12.89
N GLU A 125 -10.51 9.02 12.87
CA GLU A 125 -11.01 8.24 14.01
C GLU A 125 -10.10 8.36 15.24
N GLU A 126 -8.77 8.34 15.04
CA GLU A 126 -7.79 8.52 16.12
C GLU A 126 -7.82 9.95 16.70
N GLU A 127 -7.92 10.97 15.84
CA GLU A 127 -8.04 12.38 16.28
C GLU A 127 -9.30 12.58 17.11
N GLU A 128 -10.45 12.07 16.67
CA GLU A 128 -11.69 12.14 17.43
C GLU A 128 -11.56 11.43 18.78
N ALA A 129 -10.97 10.22 18.80
CA ALA A 129 -10.74 9.46 20.02
C ALA A 129 -9.86 10.22 21.04
N LEU A 130 -8.83 10.93 20.58
CA LEU A 130 -7.95 11.75 21.41
C LEU A 130 -8.63 13.03 21.91
N SER A 131 -9.47 13.66 21.08
CA SER A 131 -10.20 14.89 21.43
C SER A 131 -11.36 14.68 22.41
N ARG A 132 -11.66 13.43 22.78
CA ARG A 132 -12.74 13.13 23.71
C ARG A 132 -12.42 13.64 25.13
N PRO A 133 -13.39 14.28 25.81
CA PRO A 133 -13.18 14.93 27.11
C PRO A 133 -12.77 13.98 28.25
N ALA A 134 -12.96 12.66 28.09
CA ALA A 134 -12.49 11.65 29.05
C ALA A 134 -10.96 11.52 29.06
N VAL A 135 -10.29 11.70 27.91
CA VAL A 135 -8.83 11.71 27.79
C VAL A 135 -8.27 13.00 28.38
N ASP A 136 -8.92 14.14 28.10
CA ASP A 136 -8.58 15.43 28.73
C ASP A 136 -8.77 15.41 30.25
N ALA A 137 -9.83 14.76 30.74
CA ALA A 137 -10.08 14.61 32.17
C ALA A 137 -9.04 13.70 32.85
N ALA A 138 -8.65 12.60 32.20
CA ALA A 138 -7.59 11.70 32.69
C ALA A 138 -6.22 12.38 32.69
N ALA A 139 -5.86 13.06 31.59
CA ALA A 139 -4.61 13.82 31.47
C ALA A 139 -4.55 14.95 32.51
N LYS A 140 -5.66 15.66 32.74
CA LYS A 140 -5.75 16.71 33.77
C LYS A 140 -5.65 16.12 35.19
N ALA A 141 -6.25 14.96 35.43
CA ALA A 141 -6.15 14.28 36.72
C ALA A 141 -4.71 13.84 37.04
N ASP A 142 -3.96 13.35 36.05
CA ASP A 142 -2.54 12.97 36.21
C ASP A 142 -1.65 14.19 36.48
N VAL A 143 -1.88 15.31 35.77
CA VAL A 143 -1.17 16.57 36.02
C VAL A 143 -1.47 17.12 37.41
N ASP A 144 -2.74 17.09 37.84
CA ASP A 144 -3.16 17.53 39.17
C ASP A 144 -2.59 16.61 40.27
N ALA A 145 -2.51 15.30 40.04
CA ALA A 145 -1.89 14.35 40.96
C ALA A 145 -0.38 14.62 41.11
N ALA A 146 0.33 14.85 40.01
CA ALA A 146 1.75 15.20 40.02
C ALA A 146 2.02 16.52 40.75
N ALA A 147 1.16 17.54 40.56
CA ALA A 147 1.25 18.81 41.24
C ALA A 147 1.06 18.69 42.77
N ARG A 148 0.12 17.83 43.22
CA ARG A 148 -0.09 17.54 44.65
C ARG A 148 1.11 16.87 45.29
N VAL A 149 1.72 15.89 44.62
CA VAL A 149 2.94 15.21 45.11
C VAL A 149 4.11 16.19 45.21
N ALA A 150 4.30 17.06 44.21
CA ALA A 150 5.34 18.07 44.23
C ALA A 150 5.13 19.10 45.37
N ALA A 151 3.89 19.51 45.64
CA ALA A 151 3.55 20.42 46.72
C ALA A 151 3.82 19.80 48.11
N ASP A 152 3.41 18.54 48.32
CA ASP A 152 3.61 17.83 49.58
C ASP A 152 5.12 17.60 49.87
N THR A 153 5.89 17.31 48.82
CA THR A 153 7.35 17.16 48.92
C THR A 153 8.03 18.47 49.31
N ARG A 154 7.62 19.60 48.72
CA ARG A 154 8.12 20.94 49.09
C ARG A 154 7.74 21.33 50.52
N PHE A 155 6.53 21.01 50.96
CA PHE A 155 6.06 21.31 52.31
C PHE A 155 6.86 20.54 53.39
N LYS A 156 7.10 19.24 53.17
CA LYS A 156 7.96 18.40 54.03
C LYS A 156 9.40 18.92 54.10
N ALA A 157 9.96 19.39 52.98
CA ALA A 157 11.30 19.97 52.95
C ALA A 157 11.42 21.29 53.73
N LEU A 158 10.36 22.13 53.72
CA LEU A 158 10.33 23.40 54.46
C LEU A 158 10.16 23.20 55.97
N THR A 159 9.36 22.22 56.39
CA THR A 159 9.17 21.89 57.82
C THR A 159 10.42 21.25 58.42
N ALA A 160 11.11 20.38 57.69
CA ALA A 160 12.39 19.80 58.13
C ALA A 160 13.50 20.85 58.34
N ARG A 161 13.47 21.96 57.58
CA ARG A 161 14.39 23.09 57.77
C ARG A 161 14.09 23.92 59.01
N HIS A 162 12.83 24.07 59.40
CA HIS A 162 12.45 24.81 60.60
C HIS A 162 12.69 24.03 61.90
N SER A 163 12.68 22.70 61.86
CA SER A 163 12.97 21.85 63.04
C SER A 163 14.47 21.65 63.33
N MET A 164 15.36 22.21 62.50
CA MET A 164 16.82 22.13 62.65
C MET A 164 17.46 23.46 63.10
N MET A 165 16.64 24.47 63.43
CA MET A 165 17.05 25.70 64.13
C MET A 165 16.53 25.65 65.56
#